data_AF-A0A4U9DDX3-F1
#
_entry.id   AF-A0A4U9DDX3-F1
#
_cell.length_a   1.000
_cell.length_b   1.000
_cell.length_c   1.000
_cell.angle_alpha   90.00
_cell.angle_beta   90.00
_cell.angle_gamma   90.00
#
_symmetry.space_group_name_H-M   'P 1'
#
loop_
_entity.id
_entity.type
_entity.pdbx_description
1 polymer ?
#
loop_
_entity_poly.entity_id
_entity_poly.type
_entity_poly.pdbx_seq_one_letter_code
_entity_poly.pdbx_strand_id
1 'polypeptide(L)' 'MTLWFFEYALGLAQEIATRIGQYTREYLDNITPPFTKALFNYVQEGKYTFCTPGHMGGSGLPEKPGRLPVL' A
#
# COMPACT_ATOMS: atom_id res chain seq x y z
N MET A 1 3.39 4.64 -22.55
CA MET A 1 3.56 6.00 -22.00
C MET A 1 2.48 6.86 -22.62
N THR A 2 1.54 7.35 -21.80
CA THR A 2 0.38 8.13 -22.26
C THR A 2 0.52 9.53 -21.70
N LEU A 3 0.44 10.55 -22.55
CA LEU A 3 0.52 11.96 -22.12
C LEU A 3 -0.89 12.52 -21.99
N TRP A 4 -1.12 13.23 -20.88
CA TRP A 4 -2.41 13.89 -20.59
C TRP A 4 -2.21 15.39 -20.55
N PHE A 5 -3.05 16.11 -21.29
CA PHE A 5 -3.04 17.56 -21.36
C PHE A 5 -4.19 18.14 -20.54
N PHE A 6 -3.92 19.23 -19.83
CA PHE A 6 -4.89 19.93 -18.99
C PHE A 6 -4.97 21.39 -19.40
N GLU A 7 -6.19 21.94 -19.37
CA GLU A 7 -6.44 23.35 -19.61
C GLU A 7 -6.21 24.17 -18.33
N TYR A 8 -5.70 25.39 -18.49
CA TYR A 8 -5.59 26.34 -17.39
C TYR A 8 -6.90 27.09 -17.19
N ALA A 9 -7.78 26.57 -16.31
CA ALA A 9 -9.04 27.20 -15.97
C ALA A 9 -9.38 27.10 -14.48
N LEU A 10 -10.11 28.11 -13.97
CA LEU A 10 -10.59 28.14 -12.60
C LEU A 10 -11.69 27.08 -12.38
N GLY A 11 -11.68 26.44 -11.21
CA GLY A 11 -12.65 25.41 -10.85
C GLY A 11 -12.29 23.98 -11.29
N LEU A 12 -11.28 23.80 -12.15
CA LEU A 12 -10.87 22.46 -12.61
C LEU A 12 -9.89 21.74 -11.67
N ALA A 13 -9.32 22.45 -10.69
CA ALA A 13 -8.24 21.92 -9.85
C ALA A 13 -8.57 20.57 -9.19
N GLN A 14 -9.81 20.40 -8.70
CA GLN A 14 -10.24 19.16 -8.05
C GLN A 14 -10.30 17.97 -9.01
N GLU A 15 -10.78 18.20 -10.24
CA GLU A 15 -10.86 17.15 -11.26
C GLU A 15 -9.46 16.76 -11.73
N ILE A 16 -8.59 17.75 -11.99
CA ILE A 16 -7.19 17.54 -12.37
C ILE A 16 -6.47 16.74 -11.27
N ALA A 17 -6.62 17.11 -10.01
CA ALA A 17 -6.02 16.38 -8.89
C ALA A 17 -6.51 14.92 -8.80
N THR A 18 -7.81 14.70 -9.01
CA THR A 18 -8.40 13.36 -9.02
C THR A 18 -7.81 12.50 -10.14
N ARG A 19 -7.68 13.06 -11.35
CA ARG A 19 -7.07 12.38 -12.50
C ARG A 19 -5.59 12.07 -12.25
N ILE A 20 -4.82 13.01 -11.71
CA ILE A 20 -3.42 12.77 -11.33
C ILE A 20 -3.33 11.59 -10.35
N GLY A 21 -4.19 11.55 -9.33
CA GLY A 21 -4.24 10.45 -8.36
C GLY A 21 -4.63 9.11 -8.97
N GLN A 22 -5.52 9.08 -9.96
CA GLN A 22 -5.87 7.88 -10.71
C GLN A 22 -4.69 7.39 -11.56
N TYR A 23 -4.08 8.25 -12.36
CA TYR A 23 -2.96 7.87 -13.23
C TYR A 23 -1.71 7.50 -12.45
N THR A 24 -1.49 8.09 -11.27
CA THR A 24 -0.41 7.69 -10.38
C THR A 24 -0.60 6.26 -9.89
N ARG A 25 -1.84 5.89 -9.52
CA ARG A 25 -2.16 4.51 -9.13
C ARG A 25 -2.01 3.54 -10.29
N GLU A 26 -2.46 3.91 -11.48
CA GLU A 26 -2.29 3.09 -12.69
C GLU A 26 -0.82 2.90 -13.06
N TYR A 27 -0.01 3.96 -12.95
CA TYR A 27 1.44 3.88 -13.15
C TYR A 27 2.07 2.90 -12.17
N LEU A 28 1.80 3.04 -10.88
CA LEU A 28 2.28 2.14 -9.84
C LEU A 28 1.83 0.69 -10.10
N ASP A 29 0.57 0.50 -10.49
CA ASP A 29 0.01 -0.82 -10.79
C ASP A 29 0.74 -1.49 -11.96
N ASN A 30 1.09 -0.73 -13.00
CA ASN A 30 1.77 -1.24 -14.18
C ASN A 30 3.25 -1.56 -13.95
N ILE A 31 3.95 -0.78 -13.12
CA ILE A 31 5.37 -1.02 -12.85
C ILE A 31 5.61 -2.04 -11.73
N THR A 32 4.63 -2.26 -10.86
CA THR A 32 4.79 -3.16 -9.71
C THR A 32 4.64 -4.62 -10.14
N PRO A 33 5.64 -5.47 -9.89
CA PRO A 33 5.56 -6.89 -10.22
C PRO A 33 4.36 -7.59 -9.56
N PRO A 34 3.78 -8.63 -10.19
CA PRO A 34 2.52 -9.24 -9.74
C PRO A 34 2.60 -9.80 -8.32
N PHE A 35 3.73 -10.40 -7.93
CA PHE A 35 3.93 -10.90 -6.56
C PHE A 35 3.95 -9.78 -5.52
N THR A 36 4.73 -8.72 -5.77
CA THR A 36 4.83 -7.57 -4.85
C THR A 36 3.50 -6.84 -4.70
N LYS A 37 2.76 -6.69 -5.79
CA LYS A 37 1.41 -6.11 -5.78
C LYS A 37 0.46 -6.93 -4.89
N ALA A 38 0.41 -8.24 -5.09
CA ALA A 38 -0.41 -9.14 -4.29
C ALA A 38 -0.01 -9.12 -2.81
N LEU A 39 1.29 -9.06 -2.51
CA LEU A 39 1.80 -8.96 -1.14
C LEU A 39 1.38 -7.64 -0.46
N PHE A 40 1.49 -6.50 -1.16
CA PHE A 40 1.07 -5.22 -0.61
C PHE A 40 -0.44 -5.17 -0.36
N ASN A 41 -1.24 -5.70 -1.30
CA ASN A 41 -2.68 -5.82 -1.12
C ASN A 41 -3.00 -6.72 0.09
N TYR A 42 -2.33 -7.87 0.21
CA TYR A 42 -2.48 -8.77 1.35
C TYR A 42 -2.18 -8.09 2.69
N VAL A 43 -1.13 -7.27 2.78
CA VAL A 43 -0.80 -6.55 4.02
C VAL A 43 -1.82 -5.45 4.36
N GLN A 44 -2.39 -4.78 3.35
CA GLN A 44 -3.37 -3.71 3.57
C GLN A 44 -4.78 -4.24 3.88
N GLU A 45 -5.18 -5.34 3.25
CA GLU A 45 -6.56 -5.87 3.30
C GLU A 45 -6.69 -7.12 4.18
N GLY A 46 -5.61 -7.89 4.33
CA GLY A 46 -5.61 -9.23 4.91
C GLY A 46 -5.59 -9.24 6.43
N LYS A 47 -6.64 -9.83 7.03
CA LYS A 47 -6.73 -10.16 8.47
C LYS A 47 -6.71 -11.68 8.66
N TYR A 48 -5.61 -12.34 8.33
CA TYR A 48 -5.45 -13.75 8.67
C TYR A 48 -4.99 -13.91 10.12
N THR A 49 -5.72 -14.70 10.88
CA THR A 49 -5.41 -15.05 12.26
C THR A 49 -5.12 -16.54 12.37
N PHE A 50 -4.34 -16.94 13.38
CA PHE A 50 -3.95 -18.35 13.60
C PHE A 50 -3.13 -18.97 12.46
N CYS A 51 -2.32 -18.15 11.78
CA CYS A 51 -1.34 -18.61 10.80
C CYS A 51 0.08 -18.38 11.34
N THR A 52 1.02 -19.21 10.92
CA THR A 52 2.45 -18.87 11.03
C THR A 52 2.75 -17.73 10.04
N PRO A 53 3.55 -16.72 10.42
CA PRO A 53 4.46 -16.67 11.55
C PRO A 53 3.79 -16.19 12.85
N GLY A 54 4.16 -16.79 13.98
CA GLY A 54 3.55 -16.52 15.30
C GLY A 54 3.72 -15.09 15.84
N HIS A 55 4.53 -14.26 15.18
CA HIS A 55 4.63 -12.83 15.50
C HIS A 55 3.46 -11.99 14.94
N MET A 56 2.62 -12.56 14.06
CA MET A 56 1.34 -12.00 13.56
C MET A 56 1.38 -10.48 13.30
N GLY A 57 2.15 -10.05 12.31
CA GLY A 57 2.23 -8.62 11.94
C GLY A 57 2.90 -7.71 12.96
N GLY A 58 3.54 -8.26 13.99
CA GLY A 58 4.22 -7.51 15.05
C GLY A 58 3.64 -7.76 16.43
N SER A 59 2.43 -8.33 16.55
CA SER A 59 1.75 -8.57 17.82
C SER A 59 2.48 -9.52 18.77
N GLY A 60 3.30 -10.43 18.23
CA GLY A 60 4.12 -11.34 19.04
C GLY A 60 5.53 -10.83 19.33
N LEU A 61 5.91 -9.63 18.87
CA LEU A 61 7.17 -9.01 19.29
C LEU A 61 7.01 -8.38 20.69
N PRO A 62 8.04 -8.47 21.54
CA PRO A 62 8.02 -7.76 22.81
C PRO A 62 8.00 -6.25 22.57
N GLU A 63 7.14 -5.53 23.30
CA GLU A 63 6.96 -4.07 23.18
C GLU A 63 8.22 -3.25 23.55
N LYS A 64 9.29 -3.89 24.06
CA LYS A 64 10.53 -3.26 24.54
C LYS A 64 11.75 -4.10 24.11
N PRO A 65 12.91 -3.48 23.82
CA PRO A 65 14.12 -4.22 23.45
C PRO A 65 14.64 -5.03 24.64
N GLY A 66 14.92 -6.32 24.43
CA GLY A 66 15.72 -7.14 25.33
C GLY A 66 14.99 -8.10 26.27
N ARG A 67 13.66 -8.26 26.20
CA ARG A 67 12.96 -9.27 27.00
C ARG A 67 12.66 -10.51 26.15
N LEU A 68 13.55 -11.51 26.22
CA LEU A 68 13.25 -12.87 25.77
C LEU A 68 12.03 -13.39 26.56
N PRO A 69 11.08 -14.09 25.93
CA PRO A 69 10.03 -14.78 26.67
C PRO A 69 10.71 -15.86 27.53
N VAL A 70 10.62 -15.69 28.85
CA VAL A 70 11.04 -16.72 29.81
C VAL A 70 10.05 -17.88 29.65
N LEU A 71 10.58 -19.05 29.31
CA LEU A 71 9.86 -20.34 29.31
C LEU A 71 9.34 -20.67 30.72
#